data_AF-G5A4U1-F1
#
_entry.id   AF-G5A4U1-F1
#
_cell.length_a   1.000
_cell.length_b   1.000
_cell.length_c   1.000
_cell.angle_alpha   90.00
_cell.angle_beta   90.00
_cell.angle_gamma   90.00
#
_symmetry.space_group_name_H-M   'P 1'
#
loop_
_entity.id
_entity.type
_entity.pdbx_description
1 polymer ?
#
loop_
_entity_poly.entity_id
_entity_poly.type
_entity_poly.pdbx_seq_one_letter_code
_entity_poly.pdbx_strand_id
1 'polypeptide(L)'
;EDEWTIIKGMLEGHIACRELPPFVKHVLDEDTRLRQYGTVQAQVEGELPLRLGGRDKLHASQQSTKAIVEAILRAAEPGATQSLYNFVNALKTVSYNRVKKEIHFYFFTRATAASMTSVPIPFRGKVYGLRNVHAKASRNAWENQRSSNGIAGVRPNVYEIRLHNVTRFVEIGKLKAYLRKHIPMDFSMEPLDQCNPKAHLSSVWQLQFQLAGCPIFLEGIVRIHWFGHNLIVQHPRTPLRLLCLNCGGQGHRMLHCNEQEEEKMAKGTKTVTEAELTGLEDLAKPFSSMEDIRQDAEARLQRQQQKKRD
;
A
#
# COMPACT_ATOMS: atom_id res chain seq x y z
N GLU A 1 -5.53 -2.12 -35.49
CA GLU A 1 -5.17 -3.40 -34.86
C GLU A 1 -3.77 -3.35 -34.24
N ASP A 2 -2.79 -2.78 -34.93
CA ASP A 2 -1.40 -2.67 -34.47
C ASP A 2 -1.23 -1.95 -33.10
N GLU A 3 -2.00 -0.90 -32.83
CA GLU A 3 -1.95 -0.17 -31.56
C GLU A 3 -2.31 -1.06 -30.36
N TRP A 4 -3.32 -1.90 -30.49
CA TRP A 4 -3.73 -2.85 -29.45
C TRP A 4 -2.73 -3.99 -29.30
N THR A 5 -2.11 -4.44 -30.38
CA THR A 5 -1.00 -5.41 -30.36
C THR A 5 0.20 -4.85 -29.58
N ILE A 6 0.52 -3.56 -29.76
CA ILE A 6 1.59 -2.90 -29.01
C ILE A 6 1.22 -2.76 -27.53
N ILE A 7 0.02 -2.29 -27.20
CA ILE A 7 -0.46 -2.16 -25.81
C ILE A 7 -0.43 -3.52 -25.10
N LYS A 8 -0.91 -4.58 -25.77
CA LYS A 8 -0.86 -5.96 -25.26
C LYS A 8 0.59 -6.42 -25.06
N GLY A 9 1.45 -6.20 -26.06
CA GLY A 9 2.87 -6.56 -25.97
C GLY A 9 3.59 -5.86 -24.81
N MET A 10 3.22 -4.62 -24.48
CA MET A 10 3.75 -3.90 -23.31
C MET A 10 3.27 -4.50 -21.99
N LEU A 11 2.00 -4.90 -21.90
CA LEU A 11 1.40 -5.51 -20.72
C LEU A 11 1.93 -6.92 -20.45
N GLU A 12 2.18 -7.69 -21.51
CA GLU A 12 2.69 -9.06 -21.41
C GLU A 12 4.22 -9.14 -21.31
N GLY A 13 4.90 -8.00 -21.54
CA GLY A 13 6.36 -7.89 -21.44
C GLY A 13 7.12 -8.32 -22.69
N HIS A 14 6.43 -8.48 -23.82
CA HIS A 14 7.02 -8.73 -25.14
C HIS A 14 7.62 -7.46 -25.75
N ILE A 15 7.14 -6.28 -25.35
CA ILE A 15 7.62 -4.98 -25.80
C ILE A 15 8.06 -4.17 -24.59
N ALA A 16 9.35 -3.82 -24.52
CA ALA A 16 9.88 -2.95 -23.49
C ALA A 16 9.96 -1.52 -24.01
N CYS A 17 9.34 -0.57 -23.30
CA CYS A 17 9.36 0.84 -23.65
C CYS A 17 10.01 1.66 -22.52
N ARG A 18 11.02 2.48 -22.87
CA ARG A 18 11.58 3.46 -21.94
C ARG A 18 10.64 4.65 -21.72
N GLU A 19 9.95 5.05 -22.78
CA GLU A 19 8.94 6.10 -22.78
C GLU A 19 7.63 5.56 -23.34
N LEU A 20 6.51 6.02 -22.80
CA LEU A 20 5.20 5.59 -23.26
C LEU A 20 4.96 6.10 -24.70
N PRO A 21 4.64 5.25 -25.68
CA PRO A 21 4.39 5.68 -27.04
C PRO A 21 3.28 6.75 -27.09
N PRO A 22 3.43 7.84 -27.87
CA PRO A 22 2.47 8.96 -27.85
C PRO A 22 1.04 8.57 -28.16
N PHE A 23 0.83 7.61 -29.08
CA PHE A 23 -0.50 7.13 -29.48
C PHE A 23 -1.29 6.54 -28.29
N VAL A 24 -0.61 5.99 -27.27
CA VAL A 24 -1.27 5.43 -26.09
C VAL A 24 -2.08 6.49 -25.34
N LYS A 25 -1.67 7.76 -25.39
CA LYS A 25 -2.43 8.88 -24.80
C LYS A 25 -3.72 9.21 -25.55
N HIS A 26 -3.78 8.85 -26.83
CA HIS A 26 -4.97 9.02 -27.67
C HIS A 26 -5.91 7.81 -27.59
N VAL A 27 -5.37 6.62 -27.34
CA VAL A 27 -6.14 5.38 -27.22
C VAL A 27 -6.69 5.15 -25.81
N LEU A 28 -5.91 5.47 -24.77
CA LEU A 28 -6.25 5.24 -23.37
C LEU A 28 -6.40 6.57 -22.62
N ASP A 29 -7.48 6.71 -21.87
CA ASP A 29 -7.69 7.81 -20.92
C ASP A 29 -6.68 7.76 -19.75
N GLU A 30 -6.68 8.80 -18.91
CA GLU A 30 -5.72 8.92 -17.82
C GLU A 30 -5.78 7.79 -16.79
N ASP A 31 -6.98 7.40 -16.37
CA ASP A 31 -7.19 6.34 -15.39
C ASP A 31 -6.78 4.98 -15.98
N THR A 32 -7.11 4.75 -17.24
CA THR A 32 -6.73 3.53 -17.95
C THR A 32 -5.22 3.44 -18.16
N ARG A 33 -4.53 4.56 -18.44
CA ARG A 33 -3.05 4.59 -18.49
C ARG A 33 -2.41 4.32 -17.13
N LEU A 34 -3.00 4.83 -16.05
CA LEU A 34 -2.51 4.54 -14.70
C LEU A 34 -2.65 3.05 -14.36
N ARG A 35 -3.78 2.44 -14.74
CA ARG A 35 -4.00 0.98 -14.61
C ARG A 35 -3.03 0.17 -15.48
N GLN A 36 -2.74 0.62 -16.69
CA GLN A 36 -1.74 0.01 -17.57
C GLN A 36 -0.36 0.04 -16.90
N TYR A 37 0.05 1.19 -16.37
CA TYR A 37 1.32 1.35 -15.66
C TYR A 37 1.42 0.40 -14.46
N GLY A 38 0.40 0.36 -13.59
CA GLY A 38 0.36 -0.56 -12.46
C GLY A 38 0.38 -2.04 -12.88
N THR A 39 -0.25 -2.37 -14.01
CA THR A 39 -0.25 -3.73 -14.56
C THR A 39 1.14 -4.15 -15.03
N VAL A 40 1.86 -3.27 -15.73
CA VAL A 40 3.26 -3.49 -16.13
C VAL A 40 4.17 -3.67 -14.92
N GLN A 41 4.03 -2.82 -13.90
CA GLN A 41 4.79 -2.96 -12.65
C GLN A 41 4.54 -4.30 -11.95
N ALA A 42 3.27 -4.73 -11.91
CA ALA A 42 2.89 -5.96 -11.24
C ALA A 42 3.30 -7.22 -12.03
N GLN A 43 3.21 -7.20 -13.35
CA GLN A 43 3.37 -8.40 -14.19
C GLN A 43 4.77 -8.56 -14.76
N VAL A 44 5.32 -7.46 -15.26
CA VAL A 44 6.45 -7.47 -16.19
C VAL A 44 7.71 -7.02 -15.48
N GLU A 45 7.65 -5.94 -14.71
CA GLU A 45 8.85 -5.38 -14.08
C GLU A 45 9.50 -6.36 -13.10
N GLY A 46 10.84 -6.37 -13.14
CA GLY A 46 11.66 -7.11 -12.21
C GLY A 46 12.28 -6.18 -11.17
N GLU A 47 12.33 -6.62 -9.92
CA GLU A 47 12.85 -5.89 -8.78
C GLU A 47 13.93 -6.72 -8.08
N LEU A 48 15.09 -6.08 -7.86
CA LEU A 48 16.18 -6.63 -7.05
C LEU A 48 16.49 -5.64 -5.90
N PRO A 49 16.04 -5.91 -4.66
CA PRO A 49 16.47 -5.14 -3.51
C PRO A 49 17.89 -5.50 -3.05
N LEU A 50 18.61 -4.47 -2.64
CA LEU A 50 19.86 -4.46 -1.89
C LEU A 50 19.58 -3.87 -0.51
N ARG A 51 20.02 -4.52 0.57
CA ARG A 51 19.83 -4.02 1.94
C ARG A 51 21.10 -3.39 2.48
N LEU A 52 21.03 -2.13 2.91
CA LEU A 52 22.15 -1.43 3.52
C LEU A 52 22.35 -1.86 4.98
N GLY A 53 23.61 -2.00 5.39
CA GLY A 53 23.98 -2.42 6.75
C GLY A 53 24.00 -1.27 7.77
N GLY A 54 23.72 -1.58 9.04
CA GLY A 54 24.01 -0.69 10.18
C GLY A 54 23.33 0.69 10.16
N ARG A 55 24.13 1.76 10.29
CA ARG A 55 23.68 3.18 10.30
C ARG A 55 23.67 3.82 8.91
N ASP A 56 24.02 3.08 7.86
CA ASP A 56 24.13 3.61 6.51
C ASP A 56 22.76 4.11 6.00
N LYS A 57 22.68 5.41 5.69
CA LYS A 57 21.52 6.05 5.09
C LYS A 57 21.97 6.87 3.87
N LEU A 58 21.11 6.94 2.87
CA LEU A 58 21.26 7.84 1.73
C LEU A 58 20.69 9.22 2.08
N HIS A 59 21.49 10.27 1.89
CA HIS A 59 21.00 11.65 1.98
C HIS A 59 20.01 11.93 0.83
N ALA A 60 19.08 12.87 0.99
CA ALA A 60 18.06 13.15 -0.02
C ALA A 60 18.64 13.47 -1.41
N SER A 61 19.74 14.22 -1.46
CA SER A 61 20.46 14.55 -2.71
C SER A 61 21.12 13.35 -3.40
N GLN A 62 21.24 12.20 -2.72
CA GLN A 62 21.87 10.99 -3.24
C GLN A 62 20.85 9.91 -3.62
N GLN A 63 19.54 10.20 -3.53
CA GLN A 63 18.49 9.20 -3.73
C GLN A 63 17.97 9.11 -5.17
N SER A 64 18.51 9.91 -6.09
CA SER A 64 18.14 9.80 -7.50
C SER A 64 18.80 8.58 -8.14
N THR A 65 18.16 8.01 -9.16
CA THR A 65 18.71 6.91 -9.97
C THR A 65 20.13 7.22 -10.44
N LYS A 66 20.33 8.42 -11.00
CA LYS A 66 21.64 8.88 -11.47
C LYS A 66 22.68 8.89 -10.35
N ALA A 67 22.36 9.49 -9.21
CA ALA A 67 23.31 9.61 -8.10
C ALA A 67 23.71 8.23 -7.53
N ILE A 68 22.77 7.30 -7.42
CA ILE A 68 23.03 5.94 -6.93
C ILE A 68 23.88 5.16 -7.94
N VAL A 69 23.53 5.20 -9.23
CA VAL A 69 24.29 4.52 -10.30
C VAL A 69 25.71 5.04 -10.39
N GLU A 70 25.91 6.36 -10.40
CA GLU A 70 27.26 6.94 -10.41
C GLU A 70 28.06 6.56 -9.15
N ALA A 71 27.42 6.49 -7.98
CA ALA A 71 28.08 6.05 -6.76
C ALA A 71 28.49 4.57 -6.80
N ILE A 72 27.71 3.72 -7.46
CA ILE A 72 28.05 2.31 -7.71
C ILE A 72 29.24 2.21 -8.66
N LEU A 73 29.18 2.91 -9.79
CA LEU A 73 30.26 2.90 -10.79
C LEU A 73 31.57 3.45 -10.21
N ARG A 74 31.53 4.56 -9.47
CA ARG A 74 32.70 5.10 -8.75
C ARG A 74 33.26 4.12 -7.73
N ALA A 75 32.40 3.41 -7.00
CA ALA A 75 32.85 2.38 -6.06
C ALA A 75 33.47 1.16 -6.77
N ALA A 76 33.19 0.98 -8.06
CA ALA A 76 33.70 -0.10 -8.88
C ALA A 76 35.00 0.24 -9.64
N GLU A 77 35.38 1.51 -9.77
CA GLU A 77 36.47 1.98 -10.65
C GLU A 77 37.83 1.24 -10.52
N PRO A 78 38.22 0.63 -9.38
CA PRO A 78 39.43 -0.21 -9.34
C PRO A 78 39.30 -1.61 -9.96
N GLY A 79 38.09 -2.07 -10.31
CA GLY A 79 37.82 -3.47 -10.69
C GLY A 79 36.44 -3.71 -11.31
N ALA A 80 35.92 -2.76 -12.08
CA ALA A 80 34.58 -2.83 -12.66
C ALA A 80 34.48 -4.00 -13.65
N THR A 81 33.57 -4.93 -13.38
CA THR A 81 33.32 -6.10 -14.23
C THR A 81 32.38 -5.77 -15.38
N GLN A 82 32.50 -6.48 -16.50
CA GLN A 82 31.55 -6.38 -17.61
C GLN A 82 30.10 -6.67 -17.16
N SER A 83 29.91 -7.58 -16.19
CA SER A 83 28.61 -7.86 -15.58
C SER A 83 27.98 -6.65 -14.91
N LEU A 84 28.77 -5.77 -14.29
CA LEU A 84 28.26 -4.55 -13.66
C LEU A 84 27.83 -3.51 -14.70
N TYR A 85 28.58 -3.36 -15.79
CA TYR A 85 28.15 -2.50 -16.90
C TYR A 85 26.88 -3.02 -17.57
N ASN A 86 26.78 -4.34 -17.78
CA ASN A 86 25.57 -4.96 -18.31
C ASN A 86 24.37 -4.76 -17.37
N PHE A 87 24.59 -4.83 -16.05
CA PHE A 87 23.58 -4.53 -15.04
C PHE A 87 23.06 -3.10 -15.16
N VAL A 88 23.97 -2.11 -15.20
CA VAL A 88 23.60 -0.69 -15.29
C VAL A 88 22.89 -0.38 -16.62
N ASN A 89 23.33 -0.98 -17.73
CA ASN A 89 22.71 -0.79 -19.04
C ASN A 89 21.29 -1.37 -19.13
N ALA A 90 21.04 -2.47 -18.41
CA ALA A 90 19.73 -3.13 -18.34
C ALA A 90 18.75 -2.46 -17.35
N LEU A 91 19.25 -1.57 -16.51
CA LEU A 91 18.51 -0.93 -15.44
C LEU A 91 17.46 0.05 -15.99
N LYS A 92 16.24 -0.03 -15.47
CA LYS A 92 15.17 0.92 -15.78
C LYS A 92 15.23 2.11 -14.84
N THR A 93 15.23 1.87 -13.54
CA THR A 93 15.29 2.91 -12.51
C THR A 93 15.74 2.34 -11.16
N VAL A 94 16.06 3.23 -10.21
CA VAL A 94 16.44 2.87 -8.85
C VAL A 94 15.66 3.72 -7.86
N SER A 95 15.16 3.07 -6.80
CA SER A 95 14.47 3.75 -5.71
C SER A 95 15.06 3.37 -4.37
N TYR A 96 15.07 4.31 -3.41
CA TYR A 96 15.55 4.05 -2.05
C TYR A 96 14.39 4.02 -1.04
N ASN A 97 14.22 2.89 -0.36
CA ASN A 97 13.31 2.73 0.76
C ASN A 97 13.98 3.16 2.07
N ARG A 98 13.63 4.35 2.56
CA ARG A 98 14.20 4.94 3.79
C ARG A 98 13.89 4.14 5.06
N VAL A 99 12.73 3.49 5.13
CA VAL A 99 12.25 2.75 6.31
C VAL A 99 13.01 1.45 6.46
N LYS A 100 13.11 0.68 5.37
CA LYS A 100 13.79 -0.62 5.35
C LYS A 100 15.31 -0.51 5.12
N LYS A 101 15.78 0.68 4.72
CA LYS A 101 17.16 0.95 4.28
C LYS A 101 17.55 0.06 3.09
N GLU A 102 16.67 -0.03 2.10
CA GLU A 102 16.85 -0.87 0.92
C GLU A 102 16.95 -0.01 -0.34
N ILE A 103 17.88 -0.34 -1.23
CA ILE A 103 17.93 0.21 -2.60
C ILE A 103 17.30 -0.83 -3.51
N HIS A 104 16.27 -0.43 -4.26
CA HIS A 104 15.53 -1.29 -5.17
C HIS A 104 15.94 -0.96 -6.60
N PHE A 105 16.49 -1.96 -7.30
CA PHE A 105 16.83 -1.87 -8.71
C PHE A 105 15.69 -2.45 -9.54
N TYR A 106 15.12 -1.63 -10.42
CA TYR A 106 14.01 -2.03 -11.29
C TYR A 106 14.50 -2.28 -12.71
N PHE A 107 14.02 -3.36 -13.32
CA PHE A 107 14.33 -3.80 -14.67
C PHE A 107 13.06 -3.85 -15.51
N PHE A 108 13.22 -3.67 -16.83
CA PHE A 108 12.10 -3.74 -17.76
C PHE A 108 11.38 -5.09 -17.74
N THR A 109 12.07 -6.19 -17.42
CA THR A 109 11.44 -7.51 -17.28
C THR A 109 11.95 -8.28 -16.06
N ARG A 110 11.13 -9.17 -15.50
CA ARG A 110 11.52 -10.14 -14.47
C ARG A 110 12.63 -11.09 -14.95
N ALA A 111 12.65 -11.45 -16.22
CA ALA A 111 13.69 -12.30 -16.80
C ALA A 111 15.05 -11.60 -16.77
N THR A 112 15.09 -10.32 -17.14
CA THR A 112 16.30 -9.49 -17.03
C THR A 112 16.74 -9.34 -15.57
N ALA A 113 15.83 -9.11 -14.63
CA ALA A 113 16.19 -9.08 -13.20
C ALA A 113 16.75 -10.43 -12.72
N ALA A 114 16.17 -11.55 -13.15
CA ALA A 114 16.65 -12.88 -12.78
C ALA A 114 18.08 -13.15 -13.26
N SER A 115 18.43 -12.77 -14.50
CA SER A 115 19.80 -12.93 -15.01
C SER A 115 20.83 -12.04 -14.31
N MET A 116 20.37 -10.97 -13.65
CA MET A 116 21.20 -9.99 -12.95
C MET A 116 21.31 -10.24 -11.44
N THR A 117 20.66 -11.28 -10.90
CA THR A 117 20.58 -11.53 -9.45
C THR A 117 21.94 -11.85 -8.80
N SER A 118 22.85 -12.47 -9.54
CA SER A 118 24.19 -12.84 -9.04
C SER A 118 25.23 -11.72 -9.16
N VAL A 119 24.88 -10.57 -9.75
CA VAL A 119 25.82 -9.47 -9.96
C VAL A 119 26.18 -8.82 -8.62
N PRO A 120 27.47 -8.77 -8.23
CA PRO A 120 27.90 -8.08 -7.03
C PRO A 120 27.82 -6.56 -7.22
N ILE A 121 27.19 -5.87 -6.28
CA ILE A 121 27.00 -4.41 -6.35
C ILE A 121 27.96 -3.70 -5.38
N PRO A 122 29.04 -3.07 -5.88
CA PRO A 122 29.91 -2.23 -5.06
C PRO A 122 29.19 -0.93 -4.73
N PHE A 123 29.13 -0.57 -3.45
CA PHE A 123 28.53 0.66 -2.99
C PHE A 123 29.13 1.11 -1.66
N ARG A 124 29.64 2.35 -1.59
CA ARG A 124 30.27 2.94 -0.39
C ARG A 124 31.31 2.02 0.28
N GLY A 125 32.23 1.46 -0.53
CA GLY A 125 33.34 0.64 -0.04
C GLY A 125 32.94 -0.77 0.42
N LYS A 126 31.71 -1.21 0.17
CA LYS A 126 31.24 -2.58 0.45
C LYS A 126 30.68 -3.20 -0.82
N VAL A 127 30.73 -4.52 -0.91
CA VAL A 127 30.07 -5.29 -1.98
C VAL A 127 28.82 -5.94 -1.42
N TYR A 128 27.69 -5.71 -2.09
CA TYR A 128 26.39 -6.22 -1.69
C TYR A 128 25.89 -7.26 -2.69
N GLY A 129 25.25 -8.30 -2.16
CA GLY A 129 24.45 -9.24 -2.95
C GLY A 129 23.02 -8.73 -3.16
N LEU A 130 22.39 -9.16 -4.25
CA LEU A 130 21.02 -8.86 -4.58
C LEU A 130 20.11 -10.02 -4.22
N ARG A 131 18.87 -9.72 -3.82
CA ARG A 131 17.83 -10.73 -3.61
C ARG A 131 16.76 -10.57 -4.67
N ASN A 132 16.45 -11.62 -5.41
CA ASN A 132 15.29 -11.62 -6.28
C ASN A 132 14.01 -11.83 -5.44
N VAL A 133 13.07 -10.88 -5.52
CA VAL A 133 11.80 -10.96 -4.78
C VAL A 133 10.69 -11.65 -5.56
N HIS A 134 10.91 -11.95 -6.83
CA HIS A 134 9.92 -12.60 -7.68
C HIS A 134 10.10 -14.12 -7.68
N ALA A 135 8.97 -14.84 -7.72
CA ALA A 135 8.97 -16.25 -8.08
C ALA A 135 9.40 -16.43 -9.55
N LYS A 136 9.77 -17.67 -9.94
CA LYS A 136 10.04 -18.00 -11.34
C LYS A 136 8.85 -17.56 -12.20
N ALA A 137 9.15 -16.83 -13.28
CA ALA A 137 8.12 -16.32 -14.18
C ALA A 137 7.30 -17.50 -14.77
N SER A 138 5.97 -17.39 -14.71
CA SER A 138 5.06 -18.30 -15.41
C SER A 138 5.17 -18.12 -16.91
N ARG A 139 4.78 -19.17 -17.67
CA ARG A 139 4.59 -19.11 -19.13
C ARG A 139 3.49 -18.11 -19.52
N ASN A 140 2.58 -17.80 -18.62
CA ASN A 140 1.54 -16.80 -18.80
C ASN A 140 1.85 -15.55 -17.97
N ALA A 141 2.05 -14.40 -18.63
CA ALA A 141 2.33 -13.12 -17.97
C ALA A 141 1.22 -12.69 -16.99
N TRP A 142 -0.02 -13.10 -17.23
CA TRP A 142 -1.16 -12.78 -16.37
C TRP A 142 -1.15 -13.55 -15.04
N GLU A 143 -0.50 -14.72 -14.99
CA GLU A 143 -0.30 -15.48 -13.75
C GLU A 143 0.82 -14.91 -12.88
N ASN A 144 1.73 -14.13 -13.45
CA ASN A 144 2.83 -13.47 -12.74
C ASN A 144 2.35 -12.39 -11.78
N GLN A 145 1.11 -11.94 -11.91
CA GLN A 145 0.49 -11.12 -10.88
C GLN A 145 0.55 -11.84 -9.54
N ARG A 146 0.46 -13.17 -9.46
CA ARG A 146 0.43 -13.89 -8.17
C ARG A 146 1.74 -13.78 -7.39
N SER A 147 1.64 -13.46 -6.10
CA SER A 147 2.74 -13.49 -5.12
C SER A 147 3.24 -14.93 -4.90
N SER A 148 4.38 -15.08 -4.21
CA SER A 148 4.97 -16.37 -3.83
C SER A 148 4.01 -17.32 -3.11
N ASN A 149 2.90 -16.81 -2.58
CA ASN A 149 1.90 -17.54 -1.83
C ASN A 149 0.65 -17.92 -2.67
N GLY A 150 0.71 -17.79 -4.00
CA GLY A 150 -0.39 -18.16 -4.92
C GLY A 150 -1.57 -17.17 -4.94
N ILE A 151 -1.52 -16.12 -4.12
CA ILE A 151 -2.51 -15.03 -4.09
C ILE A 151 -2.14 -14.02 -5.18
N ALA A 152 -3.09 -13.65 -6.03
CA ALA A 152 -2.96 -12.55 -7.01
C ALA A 152 -2.28 -11.34 -6.35
N GLY A 153 -1.40 -10.68 -7.08
CA GLY A 153 -0.50 -9.63 -6.62
C GLY A 153 -1.24 -8.42 -6.15
N VAL A 154 -1.69 -8.51 -4.92
CA VAL A 154 -2.17 -7.39 -4.13
C VAL A 154 -0.91 -6.65 -3.70
N ARG A 155 -0.45 -5.73 -4.55
CA ARG A 155 -0.14 -4.40 -4.05
C ARG A 155 -1.12 -3.46 -4.73
N PRO A 156 -2.36 -3.35 -4.23
CA PRO A 156 -3.07 -2.10 -4.39
C PRO A 156 -2.13 -1.02 -3.83
N ASN A 157 -2.28 0.20 -4.30
CA ASN A 157 -2.01 1.28 -3.37
C ASN A 157 -2.94 1.01 -2.17
N VAL A 158 -2.40 0.55 -1.05
CA VAL A 158 -3.19 0.38 0.17
C VAL A 158 -3.22 1.75 0.80
N TYR A 159 -4.40 2.37 0.82
CA TYR A 159 -4.59 3.53 1.67
C TYR A 159 -4.95 3.03 3.07
N GLU A 160 -4.14 3.39 4.06
CA GLU A 160 -4.32 2.95 5.44
C GLU A 160 -4.74 4.11 6.32
N ILE A 161 -5.89 3.98 6.99
CA ILE A 161 -6.35 4.95 7.97
C ILE A 161 -6.32 4.29 9.34
N ARG A 162 -5.91 5.02 10.38
CA ARG A 162 -6.03 4.57 11.76
C ARG A 162 -7.12 5.34 12.49
N LEU A 163 -8.02 4.62 13.14
CA LEU A 163 -8.98 5.15 14.08
C LEU A 163 -8.43 4.99 15.49
N HIS A 164 -8.24 6.11 16.17
CA HIS A 164 -7.86 6.15 17.58
C HIS A 164 -9.09 6.38 18.44
N ASN A 165 -8.95 6.08 19.73
CA ASN A 165 -10.04 6.22 20.70
C ASN A 165 -11.20 5.26 20.47
N VAL A 166 -11.03 4.15 19.76
CA VAL A 166 -12.09 3.14 19.71
C VAL A 166 -12.12 2.44 21.08
N THR A 167 -13.18 2.64 21.85
CA THR A 167 -13.38 2.00 23.16
C THR A 167 -14.22 0.74 23.00
N ARG A 168 -14.30 -0.07 24.06
CA ARG A 168 -15.18 -1.27 24.09
C ARG A 168 -16.68 -0.92 24.03
N PHE A 169 -17.04 0.34 24.28
CA PHE A 169 -18.42 0.82 24.22
C PHE A 169 -18.83 1.24 22.80
N VAL A 170 -17.88 1.32 21.87
CA VAL A 170 -18.19 1.52 20.46
C VAL A 170 -18.64 0.18 19.89
N GLU A 171 -19.89 0.13 19.44
CA GLU A 171 -20.47 -1.04 18.75
C GLU A 171 -19.77 -1.25 17.40
N ILE A 172 -18.69 -2.03 17.41
CA ILE A 172 -17.73 -2.09 16.29
C ILE A 172 -18.35 -2.57 14.99
N GLY A 173 -19.31 -3.51 15.04
CA GLY A 173 -19.99 -3.97 13.84
C GLY A 173 -20.99 -2.96 13.30
N LYS A 174 -21.63 -2.14 14.15
CA LYS A 174 -22.44 -0.99 13.69
C LYS A 174 -21.57 0.12 13.11
N LEU A 175 -20.41 0.41 13.69
CA LEU A 175 -19.43 1.35 13.10
C LEU A 175 -18.98 0.87 11.72
N LYS A 176 -18.69 -0.43 11.57
CA LYS A 176 -18.33 -1.03 10.28
C LYS A 176 -19.48 -0.96 9.27
N ALA A 177 -20.71 -1.23 9.70
CA ALA A 177 -21.90 -1.15 8.84
C ALA A 177 -22.14 0.29 8.37
N TYR A 178 -22.00 1.26 9.27
CA TYR A 178 -22.10 2.69 8.98
C TYR A 178 -21.07 3.10 7.91
N LEU A 179 -19.79 2.75 8.12
CA LEU A 179 -18.74 3.05 7.16
C LEU A 179 -18.99 2.38 5.79
N ARG A 180 -19.49 1.14 5.76
CA ARG A 180 -19.87 0.45 4.51
C ARG A 180 -21.02 1.13 3.76
N LYS A 181 -21.99 1.70 4.47
CA LYS A 181 -23.10 2.45 3.87
C LYS A 181 -22.61 3.73 3.17
N HIS A 182 -21.59 4.38 3.72
CA HIS A 182 -21.11 5.68 3.22
C HIS A 182 -19.87 5.60 2.32
N ILE A 183 -19.17 4.47 2.32
CA ILE A 183 -17.97 4.25 1.51
C ILE A 183 -18.32 3.19 0.45
N PRO A 184 -18.49 3.58 -0.83
CA PRO A 184 -18.94 2.68 -1.90
C PRO A 184 -17.79 1.80 -2.44
N MET A 185 -17.03 1.18 -1.54
CA MET A 185 -15.93 0.28 -1.87
C MET A 185 -15.64 -0.68 -0.73
N ASP A 186 -15.05 -1.82 -1.06
CA ASP A 186 -14.62 -2.81 -0.09
C ASP A 186 -13.39 -2.32 0.68
N PHE A 187 -13.43 -2.51 2.00
CA PHE A 187 -12.31 -2.23 2.90
C PHE A 187 -12.22 -3.29 4.00
N SER A 188 -11.00 -3.55 4.49
CA SER A 188 -10.78 -4.34 5.70
C SER A 188 -10.70 -3.42 6.91
N MET A 189 -11.09 -3.95 8.07
CA MET A 189 -11.05 -3.25 9.34
C MET A 189 -10.55 -4.23 10.40
N GLU A 190 -9.38 -3.94 10.97
CA GLU A 190 -8.66 -4.84 11.88
C GLU A 190 -8.17 -4.10 13.12
N PRO A 191 -8.20 -4.72 14.33
CA PRO A 191 -7.62 -4.13 15.52
C PRO A 191 -6.09 -4.22 15.46
N LEU A 192 -5.40 -3.11 15.75
CA LEU A 192 -3.93 -3.07 15.81
C LEU A 192 -3.37 -3.41 17.19
N ASP A 193 -4.15 -3.16 18.24
CA ASP A 193 -3.74 -3.48 19.60
C ASP A 193 -4.28 -4.84 20.01
N GLN A 194 -3.36 -5.76 20.32
CA GLN A 194 -3.67 -6.93 21.12
C GLN A 194 -3.83 -6.44 22.56
N CYS A 195 -5.04 -6.59 23.13
CA CYS A 195 -5.35 -6.24 24.51
C CYS A 195 -4.24 -6.75 25.45
N ASN A 196 -3.34 -5.86 25.88
CA ASN A 196 -2.30 -6.17 26.84
C ASN A 196 -2.54 -5.33 28.10
N PRO A 197 -2.22 -5.85 29.30
CA PRO A 197 -2.49 -5.14 30.56
C PRO A 197 -1.74 -3.81 30.73
N LYS A 198 -0.80 -3.49 29.83
CA LYS A 198 0.01 -2.27 29.82
C LYS A 198 -0.44 -1.26 28.75
N ALA A 199 -1.54 -1.52 28.05
CA ALA A 199 -2.07 -0.62 27.04
C ALA A 199 -2.76 0.57 27.74
N HIS A 200 -2.08 1.71 27.78
CA HIS A 200 -2.48 2.84 28.60
C HIS A 200 -3.64 3.67 28.04
N LEU A 201 -3.99 3.55 26.74
CA LEU A 201 -5.14 4.22 26.12
C LEU A 201 -5.65 3.41 24.92
N SER A 202 -6.98 3.45 24.72
CA SER A 202 -7.83 3.03 23.58
C SER A 202 -7.31 2.06 22.51
N SER A 203 -8.17 1.11 22.11
CA SER A 203 -7.85 0.22 20.99
C SER A 203 -7.74 1.01 19.69
N VAL A 204 -6.60 0.90 19.01
CA VAL A 204 -6.41 1.44 17.66
C VAL A 204 -6.95 0.44 16.64
N TRP A 205 -7.74 0.92 15.69
CA TRP A 205 -8.23 0.13 14.57
C TRP A 205 -7.66 0.64 13.25
N GLN A 206 -7.24 -0.28 12.39
CA GLN A 206 -6.74 0.02 11.05
C GLN A 206 -7.82 -0.29 10.02
N LEU A 207 -8.08 0.67 9.15
CA LEU A 207 -8.87 0.49 7.95
C LEU A 207 -7.92 0.42 6.76
N GLN A 208 -8.03 -0.61 5.94
CA GLN A 208 -7.25 -0.73 4.71
C GLN A 208 -8.19 -0.72 3.52
N PHE A 209 -7.87 0.15 2.57
CA PHE A 209 -8.63 0.27 1.35
C PHE A 209 -7.75 -0.02 0.14
N GLN A 210 -8.35 -0.63 -0.89
CA GLN A 210 -7.69 -0.94 -2.14
C GLN A 210 -7.72 0.29 -3.09
N LEU A 211 -7.24 1.46 -2.64
CA LEU A 211 -7.19 2.67 -3.46
C LEU A 211 -5.92 3.52 -3.28
N ALA A 212 -5.62 4.35 -4.29
CA ALA A 212 -4.44 5.21 -4.32
C ALA A 212 -4.45 6.40 -3.35
N GLY A 213 -5.62 6.79 -2.83
CA GLY A 213 -5.82 8.02 -2.09
C GLY A 213 -6.78 7.87 -0.92
N CYS A 214 -7.22 8.99 -0.35
CA CYS A 214 -8.24 8.96 0.68
C CYS A 214 -9.60 8.58 0.07
N PRO A 215 -10.40 7.71 0.70
CA PRO A 215 -11.80 7.57 0.34
C PRO A 215 -12.50 8.93 0.43
N ILE A 216 -13.29 9.29 -0.58
CA ILE A 216 -13.96 10.60 -0.68
C ILE A 216 -14.73 10.94 0.61
N PHE A 217 -15.42 9.96 1.19
CA PHE A 217 -16.17 10.15 2.43
C PHE A 217 -15.30 10.61 3.61
N LEU A 218 -14.04 10.16 3.68
CA LEU A 218 -13.13 10.46 4.79
C LEU A 218 -12.19 11.63 4.48
N GLU A 219 -12.31 12.25 3.31
CA GLU A 219 -11.46 13.37 2.93
C GLU A 219 -11.77 14.61 3.79
N GLY A 220 -10.74 15.16 4.43
CA GLY A 220 -10.89 16.30 5.35
C GLY A 220 -11.53 15.96 6.70
N ILE A 221 -11.92 14.71 6.94
CA ILE A 221 -12.44 14.26 8.22
C ILE A 221 -11.27 13.95 9.16
N VAL A 222 -11.17 14.72 10.25
CA VAL A 222 -10.20 14.48 11.32
C VAL A 222 -10.82 13.72 12.49
N ARG A 223 -12.16 13.73 12.60
CA ARG A 223 -12.88 13.07 13.70
C ARG A 223 -14.28 12.59 13.31
N ILE A 224 -14.67 11.47 13.91
CA ILE A 224 -16.03 10.94 13.86
C ILE A 224 -16.60 11.05 15.28
N HIS A 225 -17.65 11.84 15.45
CA HIS A 225 -18.33 11.98 16.73
C HIS A 225 -19.41 10.89 16.86
N TRP A 226 -19.15 9.94 17.75
CA TRP A 226 -19.95 8.74 17.98
C TRP A 226 -20.58 8.81 19.38
N PHE A 227 -21.82 9.33 19.46
CA PHE A 227 -22.61 9.44 20.70
C PHE A 227 -21.83 9.96 21.91
N GLY A 228 -21.29 11.18 21.81
CA GLY A 228 -20.51 11.80 22.89
C GLY A 228 -19.03 11.39 22.91
N HIS A 229 -18.60 10.49 22.02
CA HIS A 229 -17.23 10.00 21.97
C HIS A 229 -16.53 10.33 20.65
N ASN A 230 -15.34 10.91 20.72
CA ASN A 230 -14.59 11.33 19.53
C ASN A 230 -13.61 10.26 19.07
N LEU A 231 -13.89 9.65 17.93
CA LEU A 231 -12.95 8.78 17.22
C LEU A 231 -12.05 9.64 16.35
N ILE A 232 -10.74 9.58 16.56
CA ILE A 232 -9.80 10.42 15.82
C ILE A 232 -9.31 9.67 14.58
N VAL A 233 -9.44 10.31 13.42
CA VAL A 233 -9.07 9.75 12.12
C VAL A 233 -7.65 10.20 11.77
N GLN A 234 -6.72 9.24 11.71
CA GLN A 234 -5.35 9.50 11.30
C GLN A 234 -5.14 9.03 9.85
N HIS A 235 -4.87 9.98 8.96
CA HIS A 235 -4.42 9.73 7.59
C HIS A 235 -2.92 9.40 7.53
N PRO A 236 -2.44 8.65 6.51
CA PRO A 236 -1.02 8.28 6.36
C PRO A 236 -0.04 9.45 6.38
N ARG A 237 -0.46 10.60 5.84
CA ARG A 237 0.38 11.80 5.73
C ARG A 237 0.50 12.56 7.06
N THR A 238 -0.30 12.19 8.07
CA THR A 238 -0.31 12.84 9.39
C THR A 238 0.45 11.96 10.39
N PRO A 239 1.69 12.31 10.74
CA PRO A 239 2.43 11.54 11.74
C PRO A 239 1.78 11.70 13.11
N LEU A 240 1.68 10.60 13.87
CA LEU A 240 1.02 10.54 15.18
C LEU A 240 1.56 11.59 16.17
N ARG A 241 2.88 11.88 16.12
CA ARG A 241 3.51 12.90 16.99
C ARG A 241 2.94 14.30 16.79
N LEU A 242 2.34 14.56 15.63
CA LEU A 242 1.71 15.83 15.31
C LEU A 242 0.20 15.80 15.57
N LEU A 243 -0.42 14.66 15.88
CA LEU A 243 -1.88 14.52 16.01
C LEU A 243 -2.31 14.62 17.47
N CYS A 244 -3.22 15.54 17.78
CA CYS A 244 -3.84 15.63 19.09
C CYS A 244 -4.95 14.58 19.24
N LEU A 245 -4.84 13.68 20.21
CA LEU A 245 -5.84 12.63 20.46
C LEU A 245 -7.13 13.14 21.13
N ASN A 246 -7.21 14.42 21.49
CA ASN A 246 -8.44 15.05 22.01
C ASN A 246 -9.25 15.73 20.91
N CYS A 247 -8.61 16.49 20.03
CA CYS A 247 -9.30 17.28 19.00
C CYS A 247 -9.01 16.86 17.55
N GLY A 248 -8.05 15.96 17.30
CA GLY A 248 -7.64 15.59 15.94
C GLY A 248 -6.83 16.67 15.20
N GLY A 249 -6.62 17.84 15.82
CA GLY A 249 -5.79 18.92 15.28
C GLY A 249 -4.31 18.59 15.25
N GLN A 250 -3.54 19.40 14.51
CA GLN A 250 -2.09 19.21 14.37
C GLN A 250 -1.27 20.20 15.22
N GLY A 251 -0.06 19.79 15.62
CA GLY A 251 0.96 20.69 16.17
C GLY A 251 0.96 20.86 17.70
N HIS A 252 0.08 20.17 18.42
CA HIS A 252 0.04 20.20 19.89
C HIS A 252 -0.28 18.82 20.47
N ARG A 253 0.06 18.61 21.76
CA ARG A 253 -0.24 17.37 22.50
C ARG A 253 -1.60 17.47 23.20
N MET A 254 -2.19 16.32 23.52
CA MET A 254 -3.48 16.22 24.24
C MET A 254 -3.55 17.10 25.50
N LEU A 255 -2.48 17.11 26.30
CA LEU A 255 -2.37 17.89 27.54
C LEU A 255 -2.35 19.42 27.33
N HIS A 256 -2.11 19.89 26.11
CA HIS A 256 -2.01 21.30 25.73
C HIS A 256 -3.13 21.69 24.75
N CYS A 257 -4.20 20.88 24.68
CA CYS A 257 -5.32 21.12 23.79
C CYS A 257 -6.27 22.13 24.44
N ASN A 258 -6.39 23.31 23.81
CA ASN A 258 -7.27 24.39 24.27
C ASN A 258 -8.51 24.57 23.38
N GLU A 259 -8.78 23.65 22.44
CA GLU A 259 -9.97 23.71 21.59
C GLU A 259 -11.25 23.49 22.43
N GLN A 260 -12.21 24.40 22.27
CA GLN A 260 -13.53 24.33 22.89
C GLN A 260 -14.42 23.32 22.16
N GLU A 261 -15.38 22.69 22.85
CA GLU A 261 -16.26 21.66 22.25
C GLU A 261 -17.02 22.16 21.01
N GLU A 262 -17.43 23.44 20.99
CA GLU A 262 -18.11 24.07 19.85
C GLU A 262 -17.19 24.16 18.62
N GLU A 263 -15.91 24.51 18.83
CA GLU A 263 -14.89 24.54 17.78
C GLU A 263 -14.54 23.13 17.29
N LYS A 264 -14.60 22.15 18.20
CA LYS A 264 -14.40 20.74 17.86
C LYS A 264 -15.48 20.23 16.91
N MET A 265 -16.73 20.67 17.06
CA MET A 265 -17.82 20.25 16.17
C MET A 265 -17.79 20.93 14.80
N ALA A 266 -17.14 22.09 14.68
CA ALA A 266 -17.14 22.90 13.45
C ALA A 266 -16.06 22.50 12.41
N LYS A 267 -14.96 21.83 12.80
CA LYS A 267 -13.81 21.54 11.91
C LYS A 267 -13.58 20.06 11.67
N GLY A 268 -13.84 19.60 10.44
CA GLY A 268 -13.49 18.25 9.97
C GLY A 268 -14.16 17.12 10.77
N THR A 269 -15.34 17.40 11.31
CA THR A 269 -16.09 16.50 12.21
C THR A 269 -17.27 15.91 11.48
N LYS A 270 -17.38 14.59 11.51
CA LYS A 270 -18.59 13.88 11.08
C LYS A 270 -19.33 13.36 12.30
N THR A 271 -20.48 13.95 12.58
CA THR A 271 -21.39 13.50 13.64
C THR A 271 -22.27 12.38 13.12
N VAL A 272 -22.30 11.28 13.89
CA VAL A 272 -23.17 10.13 13.65
C VAL A 272 -24.41 10.26 14.52
N THR A 273 -25.59 10.12 13.90
CA THR A 273 -26.90 10.21 14.56
C THR A 273 -27.53 8.83 14.74
N GLU A 274 -28.42 8.68 15.73
CA GLU A 274 -29.15 7.41 15.92
C GLU A 274 -29.97 7.03 14.69
N ALA A 275 -30.58 8.01 14.01
CA ALA A 275 -31.35 7.80 12.80
C ALA A 275 -30.51 7.22 11.64
N GLU A 276 -29.22 7.56 11.54
CA GLU A 276 -28.31 6.99 10.53
C GLU A 276 -27.99 5.52 10.80
N LEU A 277 -28.08 5.09 12.07
CA LEU A 277 -27.81 3.72 12.50
C LEU A 277 -29.05 2.82 12.52
N THR A 278 -30.25 3.41 12.57
CA THR A 278 -31.51 2.67 12.51
C THR A 278 -31.56 1.78 11.26
N GLY A 279 -31.74 0.48 11.47
CA GLY A 279 -31.80 -0.52 10.39
C GLY A 279 -30.45 -1.06 9.93
N LEU A 280 -29.33 -0.62 10.49
CA LEU A 280 -28.03 -1.25 10.24
C LEU A 280 -27.86 -2.52 11.09
N GLU A 281 -27.50 -3.62 10.43
CA GLU A 281 -27.16 -4.87 11.09
C GLU A 281 -25.79 -4.78 11.76
N ASP A 282 -25.66 -5.34 12.97
CA ASP A 282 -24.39 -5.45 13.66
C ASP A 282 -23.52 -6.56 13.05
N LEU A 283 -22.54 -6.15 12.24
CA LEU A 283 -21.61 -7.05 11.56
C LEU A 283 -20.63 -7.77 12.48
N ALA A 284 -20.64 -7.49 13.78
CA ALA A 284 -19.80 -8.14 14.78
C ALA A 284 -20.63 -8.98 15.78
N LYS A 285 -21.87 -9.31 15.43
CA LYS A 285 -22.74 -10.16 16.24
C LYS A 285 -22.03 -11.49 16.56
N PRO A 286 -22.00 -11.93 17.83
CA PRO A 286 -21.42 -13.22 18.20
C PRO A 286 -22.12 -14.37 17.49
N PHE A 287 -21.37 -15.42 17.15
CA PHE A 287 -21.94 -16.68 16.71
C PHE A 287 -22.74 -17.33 17.85
N SER A 288 -23.93 -17.84 17.53
CA SER A 288 -24.78 -18.54 18.51
C SER A 288 -24.49 -20.04 18.57
N SER A 289 -23.83 -20.61 17.56
CA SER A 289 -23.44 -22.02 17.54
C SER A 289 -22.21 -22.27 16.64
N MET A 290 -21.59 -23.44 16.80
CA MET A 290 -20.54 -23.91 15.88
C MET A 290 -21.06 -24.19 14.48
N GLU A 291 -22.36 -24.51 14.36
CA GLU A 291 -23.00 -24.76 13.08
C GLU A 291 -23.17 -23.44 12.30
N ASP A 292 -23.50 -22.35 12.99
CA ASP A 292 -23.57 -21.01 12.40
C ASP A 292 -22.23 -20.61 11.75
N ILE A 293 -21.11 -20.94 12.42
CA ILE A 293 -19.76 -20.69 11.90
C ILE A 293 -19.50 -21.50 10.61
N ARG A 294 -19.92 -22.77 10.59
CA ARG A 294 -19.73 -23.65 9.43
C ARG A 294 -20.52 -23.17 8.23
N GLN A 295 -21.79 -22.81 8.45
CA GLN A 295 -22.67 -22.29 7.41
C GLN A 295 -22.12 -20.99 6.80
N ASP A 296 -21.64 -20.06 7.63
CA ASP A 296 -21.02 -18.82 7.14
C ASP A 296 -19.73 -19.07 6.35
N ALA A 297 -18.91 -20.04 6.77
CA ALA A 297 -17.70 -20.42 6.06
C ALA A 297 -17.98 -21.05 4.69
N GLU A 298 -18.99 -21.94 4.62
CA GLU A 298 -19.44 -22.57 3.38
C GLU A 298 -20.05 -21.57 2.40
N ALA A 299 -20.92 -20.67 2.89
CA ALA A 299 -21.50 -19.60 2.08
C ALA A 299 -20.42 -18.68 1.48
N ARG A 300 -19.35 -18.40 2.25
CA ARG A 300 -18.20 -17.62 1.75
C ARG A 300 -17.44 -18.35 0.64
N LEU A 301 -17.20 -19.65 0.78
CA LEU A 301 -16.52 -20.48 -0.22
C LEU A 301 -17.30 -20.51 -1.54
N GLN A 302 -18.64 -20.67 -1.46
CA GLN A 302 -19.50 -20.65 -2.64
C GLN A 302 -19.46 -19.30 -3.37
N ARG A 303 -19.52 -18.17 -2.64
CA ARG A 303 -19.39 -16.82 -3.25
C ARG A 303 -18.03 -16.61 -3.93
N GLN A 304 -16.95 -17.17 -3.39
CA GLN A 304 -15.62 -17.10 -4.03
C GLN A 304 -15.52 -17.95 -5.30
N GLN A 305 -16.24 -19.07 -5.36
CA GLN A 305 -16.29 -19.90 -6.56
C GLN A 305 -17.15 -19.26 -7.65
N GLN A 306 -18.27 -18.61 -7.29
CA GLN A 306 -19.12 -17.88 -8.23
C GLN A 306 -18.36 -16.69 -8.87
N LYS A 307 -17.68 -15.86 -8.06
CA LYS A 307 -16.83 -14.75 -8.54
C LYS A 307 -15.63 -15.17 -9.40
N LYS A 308 -15.31 -16.47 -9.47
CA LYS A 308 -14.26 -17.02 -10.36
C LYS A 308 -14.83 -17.58 -11.66
N ARG A 309 -16.15 -17.75 -11.75
CA ARG A 309 -16.86 -18.29 -12.91
C ARG A 309 -17.43 -17.18 -13.81
N ASP A 310 -17.78 -16.04 -13.22
CA ASP A 310 -18.09 -14.78 -13.90
C ASP A 310 -16.81 -14.00 -14.24
#